data_AF-A0A429S7A5-F1
#
_entry.id   AF-A0A429S7A5-F1
#
_cell.length_a   1.000
_cell.length_b   1.000
_cell.length_c   1.000
_cell.angle_alpha   90.00
_cell.angle_beta   90.00
_cell.angle_gamma   90.00
#
_symmetry.space_group_name_H-M   'P 1'
#
loop_
_entity.id
_entity.type
_entity.pdbx_description
1 polymer ?
#
loop_
_entity_poly.entity_id
_entity_poly.type
_entity_poly.pdbx_seq_one_letter_code
_entity_poly.pdbx_strand_id
1 'polypeptide(L)'
;GPVASLLRGAASALGVAEPSDTDFVKRVVGVGGDHVVCCDAAGRVTVNGTPVDEPYLYPGDAPSAVPFRIVVPLGTLWVMGDHRSQSRDSRDHLGEPGGGMVPVDKVIGRADWIGWPASRWGAADRRGGGHG
;
A
#
# COMPACT_ATOMS: atom_id res chain seq x y z
N GLY A 1 31.89 3.94 -13.19
CA GLY A 1 32.86 3.74 -12.09
C GLY A 1 32.14 3.48 -10.78
N PRO A 2 32.73 2.72 -9.84
CA PRO A 2 32.06 2.22 -8.63
C PRO A 2 31.57 3.34 -7.69
N VAL A 3 32.11 4.56 -7.83
CA VAL A 3 31.75 5.72 -7.03
C VAL A 3 30.38 6.31 -7.42
N ALA A 4 29.86 6.05 -8.62
CA ALA A 4 28.57 6.56 -9.08
C ALA A 4 27.36 5.76 -8.56
N SER A 5 27.58 4.59 -7.94
CA SER A 5 26.50 3.73 -7.45
C SER A 5 26.15 3.97 -5.98
N LEU A 6 27.05 4.59 -5.20
CA LEU A 6 26.81 4.89 -3.78
C LEU A 6 25.94 6.15 -3.58
N LEU A 7 26.00 7.10 -4.50
CA LEU A 7 25.25 8.36 -4.37
C LEU A 7 23.74 8.22 -4.62
N ARG A 8 23.31 7.18 -5.35
CA ARG A 8 21.87 6.91 -5.52
C ARG A 8 21.22 6.26 -4.30
N GLY A 9 21.99 5.57 -3.45
CA GLY A 9 21.46 4.88 -2.26
C GLY A 9 21.14 5.82 -1.09
N ALA A 10 21.86 6.94 -0.96
CA ALA A 10 21.65 7.90 0.13
C ALA A 10 20.49 8.89 -0.15
N ALA A 11 20.22 9.19 -1.43
CA ALA A 11 19.15 10.12 -1.80
C ALA A 11 17.74 9.58 -1.51
N SER A 12 17.55 8.26 -1.61
CA SER A 12 16.26 7.60 -1.34
C SER A 12 15.89 7.57 0.14
N ALA A 13 16.88 7.56 1.04
CA ALA A 13 16.65 7.52 2.49
C ALA A 13 16.30 8.89 3.10
N LEU A 14 16.51 9.98 2.35
CA LEU A 14 16.30 11.36 2.82
C LEU A 14 14.98 11.99 2.32
N GLY A 15 14.15 11.26 1.57
CA GLY A 15 12.89 11.81 1.06
C GLY A 15 13.07 12.97 0.07
N VAL A 16 14.25 13.07 -0.56
CA VAL A 16 14.59 14.09 -1.58
C VAL A 16 14.38 13.56 -3.00
N ALA A 17 13.72 12.41 -3.15
CA ALA A 17 13.12 12.02 -4.42
C ALA A 17 11.70 12.55 -4.41
N GLU A 18 11.38 13.47 -5.33
CA GLU A 18 9.99 13.83 -5.58
C GLU A 18 9.26 12.54 -5.97
N PRO A 19 8.16 12.16 -5.28
CA PRO A 19 7.37 11.01 -5.69
C PRO A 19 6.90 11.34 -7.11
N SER A 20 7.32 10.55 -8.09
CA SER A 20 6.68 10.64 -9.40
C SER A 20 5.23 10.19 -9.24
N ASP A 21 4.34 10.65 -10.11
CA ASP A 21 2.90 10.29 -10.13
C ASP A 21 2.60 8.77 -10.29
N THR A 22 3.59 7.90 -10.12
CA THR A 22 3.55 6.44 -10.29
C THR A 22 3.95 5.64 -9.06
N ASP A 23 4.29 6.27 -7.93
CA ASP A 23 4.61 5.56 -6.69
C ASP A 23 3.34 5.30 -5.88
N PHE A 24 2.97 4.03 -5.74
CA PHE A 24 1.76 3.61 -5.02
C PHE A 24 2.10 2.95 -3.69
N VAL A 25 1.38 3.34 -2.64
CA VAL A 25 1.40 2.63 -1.35
C VAL A 25 0.19 1.72 -1.27
N LYS A 26 0.44 0.42 -1.10
CA LYS A 26 -0.57 -0.63 -0.91
C LYS A 26 -0.14 -1.56 0.21
N ARG A 27 -1.09 -2.27 0.80
CA ARG A 27 -0.83 -3.31 1.80
C ARG A 27 -0.59 -4.64 1.12
N VAL A 28 0.46 -5.35 1.55
CA VAL A 28 0.65 -6.76 1.19
C VAL A 28 -0.35 -7.60 1.96
N VAL A 29 -1.24 -8.27 1.24
CA VAL A 29 -2.25 -9.19 1.81
C VAL A 29 -1.80 -10.64 1.69
N GLY A 30 -1.02 -10.97 0.66
CA GLY A 30 -0.40 -12.30 0.52
C GLY A 30 0.97 -12.23 -0.12
N VAL A 31 1.83 -13.18 0.23
CA VAL A 31 3.17 -13.37 -0.32
C VAL A 31 3.25 -14.69 -1.08
N GLY A 32 4.31 -14.87 -1.87
CA GLY A 32 4.51 -16.09 -2.66
C GLY A 32 4.26 -17.39 -1.88
N GLY A 33 3.38 -18.24 -2.41
CA GLY A 33 2.91 -19.49 -1.82
C GLY A 33 1.54 -19.37 -1.15
N ASP A 34 1.10 -18.17 -0.78
CA ASP A 34 -0.17 -17.99 -0.08
C ASP A 34 -1.37 -18.28 -0.98
N HIS A 35 -2.37 -18.94 -0.42
CA HIS A 35 -3.71 -19.04 -0.99
C HIS A 35 -4.60 -17.98 -0.36
N VAL A 36 -4.93 -16.94 -1.12
CA VAL A 36 -5.75 -15.80 -0.66
C VAL A 36 -7.13 -15.90 -1.26
N VAL A 37 -8.15 -15.81 -0.41
CA VAL A 37 -9.55 -15.91 -0.82
C VAL A 37 -10.35 -14.78 -0.23
N CYS A 38 -11.10 -14.06 -1.07
CA CYS A 38 -12.25 -13.31 -0.60
C CYS A 38 -13.54 -13.93 -1.15
N CYS A 39 -14.48 -14.34 -0.31
CA CYS A 39 -14.46 -14.20 1.16
C CYS A 39 -15.04 -15.44 1.86
N ASP A 40 -14.72 -15.61 3.14
CA ASP A 40 -15.34 -16.65 3.97
C ASP A 40 -16.83 -16.36 4.21
N ALA A 41 -17.52 -17.27 4.91
CA ALA A 41 -18.96 -17.12 5.19
C ALA A 41 -19.31 -15.87 6.03
N ALA A 42 -18.33 -15.27 6.71
CA ALA A 42 -18.48 -14.03 7.46
C ALA A 42 -18.04 -12.78 6.66
N GLY A 43 -17.69 -12.95 5.38
CA GLY A 43 -17.28 -11.85 4.50
C GLY A 43 -15.83 -11.42 4.67
N ARG A 44 -14.98 -12.22 5.35
CA ARG A 44 -13.57 -11.88 5.59
C ARG A 44 -12.64 -12.44 4.52
N VAL A 45 -11.56 -11.73 4.25
CA VAL A 45 -10.42 -12.31 3.51
C VAL A 45 -9.80 -13.42 4.36
N THR A 46 -9.40 -14.51 3.70
CA THR A 46 -8.62 -15.58 4.32
C THR A 46 -7.28 -15.72 3.60
N VAL A 47 -6.24 -16.01 4.37
CA VAL A 47 -4.91 -16.37 3.89
C VAL A 47 -4.61 -17.76 4.41
N ASN A 48 -4.37 -18.71 3.51
CA ASN A 48 -4.15 -20.12 3.84
C ASN A 48 -5.27 -20.74 4.70
N GLY A 49 -6.51 -20.29 4.47
CA GLY A 49 -7.70 -20.72 5.22
C GLY A 49 -7.88 -20.05 6.58
N THR A 50 -6.94 -19.22 7.04
CA THR A 50 -7.07 -18.43 8.26
C THR A 50 -7.70 -17.07 7.93
N PRO A 51 -8.82 -16.69 8.58
CA PRO A 51 -9.40 -15.36 8.42
C PRO A 51 -8.44 -14.27 8.89
N VAL A 52 -8.35 -13.20 8.12
CA VAL A 52 -7.53 -12.03 8.45
C VAL A 52 -8.41 -11.01 9.18
N ASP A 53 -7.90 -10.49 10.30
CA ASP A 53 -8.48 -9.32 10.95
C ASP A 53 -7.97 -8.06 10.26
N GLU A 54 -8.87 -7.18 9.83
CA GLU A 54 -8.56 -6.01 9.01
C GLU A 54 -8.98 -4.69 9.68
N PRO A 55 -8.44 -4.36 10.88
CA PRO A 55 -8.84 -3.15 11.62
C PRO A 55 -8.38 -1.85 10.94
N TYR A 56 -7.54 -1.96 9.90
CA TYR A 56 -7.03 -0.84 9.12
C TYR A 56 -7.96 -0.42 7.97
N LEU A 57 -9.07 -1.12 7.76
CA LEU A 57 -10.00 -0.77 6.68
C LEU A 57 -10.58 0.62 6.87
N TYR A 58 -10.76 1.33 5.77
CA TYR A 58 -11.50 2.58 5.78
C TYR A 58 -12.93 2.32 6.31
N PRO A 59 -13.46 3.16 7.24
CA PRO A 59 -14.76 2.91 7.84
C PRO A 59 -15.88 2.73 6.80
N GLY A 60 -16.60 1.62 6.91
CA GLY A 60 -17.71 1.28 6.01
C GLY A 60 -17.31 0.42 4.80
N ASP A 61 -16.02 0.18 4.57
CA ASP A 61 -15.59 -0.74 3.53
C ASP A 61 -15.77 -2.20 3.93
N ALA A 62 -16.24 -3.01 2.97
CA ALA A 62 -16.13 -4.45 3.03
C ALA A 62 -14.70 -4.90 2.61
N PRO A 63 -14.21 -6.06 3.09
CA PRO A 63 -12.92 -6.61 2.67
C PRO A 63 -12.72 -6.70 1.15
N SER A 64 -13.76 -7.02 0.40
CA SER A 64 -13.78 -6.86 -1.06
C SER A 64 -15.21 -6.82 -1.58
N ALA A 65 -15.45 -6.02 -2.63
CA ALA A 65 -16.73 -6.04 -3.37
C ALA A 65 -16.77 -7.16 -4.43
N VAL A 66 -15.60 -7.67 -4.83
CA VAL A 66 -15.46 -8.73 -5.84
C VAL A 66 -14.88 -9.99 -5.22
N PRO A 67 -15.41 -11.18 -5.56
CA PRO A 67 -14.86 -12.44 -5.09
C PRO A 67 -13.57 -12.77 -5.83
N PHE A 68 -12.62 -13.38 -5.12
CA PHE A 68 -11.40 -13.90 -5.74
C PHE A 68 -10.86 -15.10 -4.95
N ARG A 69 -10.13 -15.95 -5.66
CA ARG A 69 -9.40 -17.09 -5.12
C ARG A 69 -8.12 -17.23 -5.92
N ILE A 70 -6.99 -16.95 -5.28
CA ILE A 70 -5.69 -16.93 -5.94
C ILE A 70 -4.67 -17.71 -5.13
N VAL A 71 -3.64 -18.19 -5.82
CA VAL A 71 -2.39 -18.63 -5.23
C VAL A 71 -1.34 -17.64 -5.67
N VAL A 72 -0.65 -17.01 -4.72
CA VAL A 72 0.39 -16.02 -5.03
C VAL A 72 1.62 -16.76 -5.55
N PRO A 73 2.10 -16.50 -6.78
CA PRO A 73 3.34 -17.10 -7.26
C PRO A 73 4.54 -16.69 -6.41
N LEU A 74 5.54 -17.59 -6.31
CA LEU A 74 6.81 -17.26 -5.66
C LEU A 74 7.45 -16.02 -6.29
N GLY A 75 8.06 -15.17 -5.46
CA GLY A 75 8.69 -13.92 -5.92
C GLY A 75 7.70 -12.79 -6.26
N THR A 76 6.41 -12.96 -5.95
CA THR A 76 5.37 -11.94 -6.16
C THR A 76 4.54 -11.70 -4.91
N LEU A 77 3.71 -10.65 -4.95
CA LEU A 77 2.86 -10.17 -3.87
C LEU A 77 1.44 -9.96 -4.39
N TRP A 78 0.47 -10.25 -3.52
CA TRP A 78 -0.91 -9.81 -3.68
C TRP A 78 -1.14 -8.58 -2.81
N VAL A 79 -1.45 -7.44 -3.43
CA VAL A 79 -1.54 -6.15 -2.72
C VAL A 79 -2.92 -5.53 -2.86
N MET A 80 -3.41 -4.93 -1.77
CA MET A 80 -4.72 -4.27 -1.72
C MET A 80 -4.58 -2.93 -1.00
N GLY A 81 -5.40 -1.94 -1.38
CA GLY A 81 -5.50 -0.69 -0.62
C GLY A 81 -6.38 -0.84 0.61
N ASP A 82 -6.12 -0.03 1.64
CA ASP A 82 -6.91 -0.02 2.88
C ASP A 82 -8.29 0.65 2.70
N HIS A 83 -8.41 1.58 1.74
CA HIS A 83 -9.68 2.12 1.24
C HIS A 83 -10.14 1.26 0.04
N ARG A 84 -10.67 0.08 0.35
CA ARG A 84 -11.04 -0.99 -0.59
C ARG A 84 -11.94 -0.52 -1.72
N SER A 85 -12.92 0.33 -1.42
CA SER A 85 -13.89 0.83 -2.40
C SER A 85 -13.29 1.82 -3.39
N GLN A 86 -12.14 2.43 -3.07
CA GLN A 86 -11.49 3.48 -3.86
C GLN A 86 -10.06 3.13 -4.27
N SER A 87 -9.67 1.87 -4.10
CA SER A 87 -8.33 1.40 -4.45
C SER A 87 -8.39 0.60 -5.73
N ARG A 88 -7.72 1.10 -6.78
CA ARG A 88 -7.26 0.27 -7.89
C ARG A 88 -6.03 -0.52 -7.43
N ASP A 89 -6.14 -1.85 -7.37
CA ASP A 89 -5.10 -2.74 -6.87
C ASP A 89 -5.17 -4.13 -7.52
N SER A 90 -4.51 -5.15 -6.96
CA SER A 90 -4.40 -6.47 -7.59
C SER A 90 -5.75 -7.07 -8.02
N ARG A 91 -6.85 -6.74 -7.34
CA ARG A 91 -8.21 -7.18 -7.67
C ARG A 91 -8.67 -6.71 -9.05
N ASP A 92 -8.32 -5.50 -9.44
CA ASP A 92 -8.76 -4.89 -10.71
C ASP A 92 -7.98 -5.41 -11.93
N HIS A 93 -6.85 -6.07 -11.67
CA HIS A 93 -5.95 -6.61 -12.69
C HIS A 93 -6.08 -8.15 -12.81
N LEU A 94 -7.12 -8.73 -12.20
CA LEU A 94 -7.47 -10.13 -12.38
C LEU A 94 -7.80 -10.41 -13.85
N GLY A 95 -7.03 -11.30 -14.48
CA GLY A 95 -7.18 -11.66 -15.90
C GLY A 95 -6.19 -10.97 -16.84
N GLU A 96 -5.46 -9.95 -16.38
CA GLU A 96 -4.32 -9.40 -17.11
C GLU A 96 -3.12 -10.36 -17.04
N PRO A 97 -2.13 -10.23 -17.95
CA PRO A 97 -0.87 -10.97 -17.85
C PRO A 97 -0.22 -10.78 -16.46
N GLY A 98 0.01 -11.89 -15.74
CA GLY A 98 0.51 -11.87 -14.37
C GLY A 98 -0.59 -11.85 -13.28
N GLY A 99 -1.86 -11.79 -13.65
CA GLY A 99 -3.00 -12.04 -12.74
C GLY A 99 -3.12 -11.06 -11.57
N GLY A 100 -2.69 -9.81 -11.76
CA GLY A 100 -2.68 -8.78 -10.71
C GLY A 100 -1.57 -8.90 -9.67
N MET A 101 -0.64 -9.84 -9.85
CA MET A 101 0.49 -10.04 -8.94
C MET A 101 1.57 -8.97 -9.15
N VAL A 102 2.17 -8.52 -8.06
CA VAL A 102 3.27 -7.54 -8.07
C VAL A 102 4.60 -8.25 -7.80
N PRO A 103 5.55 -8.28 -8.75
CA PRO A 103 6.88 -8.79 -8.51
C PRO A 103 7.57 -8.07 -7.34
N VAL A 104 8.27 -8.83 -6.48
CA VAL A 104 8.96 -8.26 -5.30
C VAL A 104 10.04 -7.25 -5.69
N ASP A 105 10.68 -7.42 -6.85
CA ASP A 105 11.71 -6.51 -7.38
C ASP A 105 11.17 -5.13 -7.80
N LYS A 106 9.85 -4.97 -7.90
CA LYS A 106 9.18 -3.67 -8.11
C LYS A 106 8.87 -2.94 -6.81
N VAL A 107 9.15 -3.53 -5.65
CA VAL A 107 8.94 -2.88 -4.35
C VAL A 107 10.12 -1.95 -4.06
N ILE A 108 9.84 -0.65 -3.98
CA ILE A 108 10.85 0.39 -3.68
C ILE A 108 11.23 0.36 -2.19
N GLY A 109 10.28 0.09 -1.30
CA GLY A 109 10.51 0.04 0.14
C GLY A 109 9.27 -0.32 0.94
N ARG A 110 9.45 -0.49 2.26
CA ARG A 110 8.37 -0.72 3.22
C ARG A 110 8.00 0.58 3.90
N ALA A 111 6.71 0.89 3.97
CA ALA A 111 6.20 2.05 4.70
C ALA A 111 6.19 1.78 6.22
N ASP A 112 7.35 1.92 6.86
CA ASP A 112 7.51 1.70 8.31
C ASP A 112 7.28 2.96 9.15
N TRP A 113 7.17 4.11 8.50
CA TRP A 113 6.93 5.40 9.12
C TRP A 113 5.91 6.19 8.29
N ILE A 114 4.86 6.68 8.95
CA ILE A 114 4.01 7.75 8.41
C ILE A 114 4.79 9.05 8.63
N GLY A 115 5.79 9.29 7.78
CA GLY A 115 6.40 10.61 7.63
C GLY A 115 5.42 11.53 6.90
N TRP A 116 4.36 11.96 7.58
CA TRP A 116 3.42 12.94 7.05
C TRP A 116 4.18 14.23 6.68
N PRO A 117 3.81 14.97 5.61
CA PRO A 117 4.57 16.13 5.19
C PRO A 117 4.57 17.19 6.29
N ALA A 118 5.74 17.78 6.57
CA ALA A 118 5.96 18.84 7.54
C ALA A 118 5.17 20.14 7.26
N SER A 119 4.41 20.21 6.18
CA SER A 119 3.65 21.38 5.73
C SER A 119 2.31 21.62 6.46
N ARG A 120 2.11 21.05 7.66
CA ARG A 120 0.93 21.37 8.50
C ARG A 120 1.24 22.19 9.76
N TRP A 121 2.50 22.56 9.99
CA TRP A 121 2.83 23.57 11.00
C TRP A 121 2.66 24.97 10.42
N GLY A 122 1.42 25.33 10.10
CA GLY A 122 1.00 26.72 10.06
C GLY A 122 0.48 27.08 11.45
N ALA A 123 1.24 27.90 12.18
CA ALA A 123 0.80 28.48 13.43
C ALA A 123 -0.60 29.08 13.27
N ALA A 124 -1.57 28.61 14.05
CA ALA A 124 -2.71 29.44 14.41
C ALA A 124 -2.17 30.52 15.37
N ASP A 125 -1.48 31.52 14.80
CA ASP A 125 -1.16 32.73 15.54
C ASP A 125 -2.47 33.50 15.76
N ARG A 126 -2.93 33.43 17.00
CA ARG A 126 -3.93 34.32 17.56
C ARG A 126 -3.35 35.73 17.60
N ARG A 127 -3.49 36.50 16.52
CA ARG A 127 -3.39 37.96 16.64
C ARG A 127 -4.70 38.54 17.15
N GLY A 128 -4.88 38.46 18.47
CA GLY A 128 -5.58 39.52 19.18
C GLY A 128 -4.58 40.63 19.53
N GLY A 129 -4.92 41.89 19.23
CA GLY A 129 -4.33 43.04 19.92
C GLY A 129 -3.82 44.19 19.05
N GLY A 130 -4.72 45.16 18.79
CA GLY A 130 -4.47 46.57 19.12
C GLY A 130 -3.64 47.43 18.16
N HIS A 131 -4.33 48.27 17.39
CA HIS A 131 -3.83 49.57 16.93
C HIS A 131 -4.98 50.59 16.84
N GLY A 132 -4.79 51.73 17.52
CA GLY A 132 -5.47 53.01 17.22
C GLY A 132 -6.76 53.29 17.96
#